data_AF-X1QT17-F1
#
_entry.id   AF-X1QT17-F1
#
_cell.length_a   1.000
_cell.length_b   1.000
_cell.length_c   1.000
_cell.angle_alpha   90.00
_cell.angle_beta   90.00
_cell.angle_gamma   90.00
#
_symmetry.space_group_name_H-M   'P 1'
#
loop_
_entity.id
_entity.type
_entity.pdbx_description
1 polymer ?
#
loop_
_entity_poly.entity_id
_entity_poly.type
_entity_poly.pdbx_seq_one_letter_code
_entity_poly.pdbx_strand_id
1 'polypeptide(L)'
;MYKFEINKKLYALRPEGTASVLRAFIENKLSLPARFFYIWSMYRREKPQKGRYREFLQIGIEILGEERPFYDAEIIDQGKRFLNLIGA
;
A
#
# COMPACT_ATOMS: atom_id res chain seq x y z
N MET A 1 11.94 0.15 9.93
CA MET A 1 10.61 0.35 10.54
C MET A 1 10.77 1.09 11.86
N TYR A 2 9.80 1.94 12.22
CA TYR A 2 9.68 2.47 13.57
C TYR A 2 8.93 1.45 14.42
N LYS A 3 9.57 0.92 15.45
CA LYS A 3 9.00 -0.07 16.37
C LYS A 3 8.95 0.53 17.78
N PHE A 4 7.89 0.25 18.51
CA PHE A 4 7.68 0.72 19.88
C PHE A 4 6.90 -0.32 20.68
N GLU A 5 7.09 -0.32 21.99
CA GLU A 5 6.41 -1.24 22.91
C GLU A 5 5.34 -0.47 23.68
N ILE A 6 4.12 -1.00 23.70
CA ILE A 6 3.01 -0.48 24.52
C ILE A 6 2.41 -1.66 25.27
N ASN A 7 2.34 -1.58 26.60
CA ASN A 7 1.76 -2.62 27.46
C ASN A 7 2.32 -4.03 27.17
N LYS A 8 3.65 -4.18 27.03
CA LYS A 8 4.34 -5.44 26.68
C LYS A 8 4.00 -6.00 25.30
N LYS A 9 3.34 -5.23 24.44
CA LYS A 9 3.08 -5.57 23.04
C LYS A 9 3.94 -4.72 22.12
N LEU A 10 4.49 -5.35 21.09
CA LEU A 10 5.26 -4.68 20.06
C LEU A 10 4.33 -4.14 18.97
N TYR A 11 4.52 -2.86 18.66
CA TYR A 11 3.86 -2.16 17.58
C TYR A 11 4.89 -1.64 16.60
N ALA A 12 4.47 -1.45 15.35
CA ALA A 12 5.28 -0.83 14.33
C ALA A 12 4.43 0.16 13.52
N LEU A 13 4.99 1.32 13.21
CA LEU A 13 4.42 2.17 12.16
C LEU A 13 4.60 1.47 10.82
N ARG A 14 3.54 1.43 10.02
CA ARG A 14 3.52 0.76 8.71
C ARG A 14 4.55 1.40 7.76
N PRO A 15 5.46 0.61 7.15
CA PRO A 15 6.39 1.10 6.15
C PRO A 15 5.82 1.06 4.71
N GLU A 16 4.70 0.38 4.51
CA GLU A 16 3.95 0.22 3.26
C GLU A 16 2.48 -0.18 3.56
N GLY A 17 1.64 -0.32 2.51
CA GLY A 17 0.20 -0.57 2.65
C GLY A 17 -0.25 -2.01 2.36
N THR A 18 0.47 -2.75 1.53
CA THR A 18 0.17 -4.12 1.09
C THR A 18 -0.07 -5.07 2.26
N ALA A 19 0.82 -5.08 3.28
CA ALA A 19 0.65 -5.95 4.44
C ALA A 19 -0.63 -5.62 5.24
N SER A 20 -1.01 -4.34 5.29
CA SER A 20 -2.24 -3.91 5.96
C SER A 20 -3.49 -4.35 5.20
N VAL A 21 -3.46 -4.28 3.86
CA VAL A 21 -4.54 -4.76 2.99
C VAL A 21 -4.72 -6.27 3.13
N LEU A 22 -3.64 -7.05 3.02
CA LEU A 22 -3.70 -8.51 3.17
C LEU A 22 -4.20 -8.93 4.55
N ARG A 23 -3.73 -8.26 5.61
CA ARG A 23 -4.23 -8.52 6.96
C ARG A 23 -5.74 -8.27 7.05
N ALA A 24 -6.21 -7.11 6.57
CA ALA A 24 -7.63 -6.77 6.60
C ALA A 24 -8.47 -7.75 5.77
N PHE A 25 -7.98 -8.18 4.61
CA PHE A 25 -8.62 -9.18 3.75
C PHE A 25 -8.82 -10.52 4.50
N ILE A 26 -7.76 -11.02 5.13
CA ILE A 26 -7.78 -12.29 5.88
C ILE A 26 -8.66 -12.19 7.13
N GLU A 27 -8.48 -11.14 7.95
CA GLU A 27 -9.22 -10.95 9.20
C GLU A 27 -10.74 -10.85 8.98
N ASN A 28 -11.15 -10.23 7.88
CA ASN A 28 -12.57 -10.06 7.53
C ASN A 28 -13.12 -11.17 6.63
N LYS A 29 -12.31 -12.19 6.30
CA LYS A 29 -12.71 -13.35 5.47
C LYS A 29 -13.37 -12.93 4.15
N LEU A 30 -12.80 -11.92 3.49
CA LEU A 30 -13.32 -11.44 2.22
C LEU A 30 -13.13 -12.49 1.12
N SER A 31 -14.03 -12.51 0.14
CA SER A 31 -13.98 -13.45 -0.98
C SER A 31 -13.11 -12.95 -2.13
N LEU A 32 -12.57 -13.88 -2.91
CA LEU A 32 -11.85 -13.60 -4.14
C LEU A 32 -12.81 -13.63 -5.36
N PRO A 33 -12.50 -12.91 -6.45
CA PRO A 33 -11.42 -11.93 -6.56
C PRO A 33 -11.74 -10.63 -5.81
N ALA A 34 -10.72 -9.95 -5.31
CA ALA A 34 -10.89 -8.71 -4.55
C ALA A 34 -9.96 -7.60 -5.07
N ARG A 35 -10.47 -6.37 -5.12
CA ARG A 35 -9.73 -5.17 -5.53
C ARG A 35 -9.73 -4.16 -4.39
N PHE A 36 -8.57 -3.61 -4.09
CA PHE A 36 -8.39 -2.59 -3.05
C PHE A 36 -7.57 -1.42 -3.59
N PHE A 37 -7.80 -0.25 -3.03
CA PHE A 37 -6.91 0.90 -3.18
C PHE A 37 -6.71 1.58 -1.82
N TYR A 38 -5.62 2.32 -1.67
CA TYR A 38 -5.35 3.11 -0.47
C TYR A 38 -4.53 4.36 -0.77
N ILE A 39 -4.71 5.38 0.08
CA ILE A 39 -3.94 6.64 0.08
C ILE A 39 -3.60 6.96 1.54
N TRP A 40 -2.36 6.73 1.95
CA TRP A 40 -2.00 6.70 3.38
C TRP A 40 -0.57 7.17 3.66
N SER A 41 -0.34 7.74 4.85
CA SER A 41 1.01 7.98 5.38
C SER A 41 1.70 6.66 5.76
N MET A 42 2.96 6.54 5.33
CA MET A 42 3.87 5.44 5.59
C MET A 42 5.15 5.95 6.25
N TYR A 43 5.80 5.11 7.05
CA TYR A 43 6.93 5.52 7.89
C TYR A 43 8.15 4.63 7.71
N ARG A 44 9.26 5.21 7.23
CA ARG A 44 10.53 4.49 7.02
C ARG A 44 11.68 5.22 7.71
N ARG A 45 12.44 4.48 8.52
CA ARG A 45 13.63 4.98 9.21
C ARG A 45 14.81 5.00 8.24
N GLU A 46 14.77 5.90 7.28
CA GLU A 46 15.79 6.09 6.26
C GLU A 46 16.57 7.39 6.48
N LYS A 47 17.75 7.50 5.85
CA LYS A 47 18.50 8.76 5.78
C LYS A 47 17.72 9.72 4.86
N PRO A 48 17.28 10.90 5.34
CA PRO A 48 16.58 11.85 4.49
C PRO A 48 17.44 12.29 3.29
N GLN A 49 16.85 12.27 2.11
CA GLN A 49 17.43 12.70 0.84
C GLN A 49 16.33 13.35 -0.02
N LYS A 50 16.67 13.94 -1.16
CA LYS A 50 15.68 14.42 -2.12
C LYS A 50 14.74 13.26 -2.51
N GLY A 51 13.44 13.43 -2.29
CA GLY A 51 12.42 12.40 -2.54
C GLY A 51 12.36 11.26 -1.51
N ARG A 52 13.18 11.28 -0.44
CA ARG A 52 13.18 10.27 0.62
C ARG A 52 12.91 10.93 1.98
N TYR A 53 11.73 10.67 2.50
CA TYR A 53 11.24 11.21 3.77
C TYR A 53 11.03 10.09 4.79
N ARG A 54 11.02 10.46 6.08
CA ARG A 54 10.72 9.51 7.16
C ARG A 54 9.23 9.20 7.27
N GLU A 55 8.39 10.17 6.92
CA GLU A 55 6.95 10.04 6.67
C GLU A 55 6.70 10.46 5.22
N PHE A 56 5.98 9.63 4.46
CA PHE A 56 5.63 9.92 3.08
C PHE A 56 4.25 9.36 2.75
N LEU A 57 3.61 9.92 1.72
CA LEU A 57 2.33 9.44 1.23
C LEU A 57 2.55 8.32 0.21
N GLN A 58 1.85 7.20 0.38
CA GLN A 58 1.78 6.15 -0.64
C GLN A 58 0.34 6.02 -1.14
N ILE A 59 0.20 5.97 -2.46
CA ILE A 59 -1.00 5.55 -3.17
C ILE A 59 -0.74 4.15 -3.71
N GLY A 60 -1.65 3.21 -3.49
CA GLY A 60 -1.48 1.82 -3.93
C GLY A 60 -2.80 1.19 -4.37
N ILE A 61 -2.69 0.19 -5.25
CA ILE A 61 -3.78 -0.65 -5.73
C ILE A 61 -3.34 -2.11 -5.53
N GLU A 62 -4.23 -2.95 -5.04
CA GLU A 62 -4.00 -4.38 -4.81
C GLU A 62 -5.12 -5.18 -5.47
N ILE A 63 -4.78 -6.15 -6.31
CA ILE A 63 -5.73 -7.11 -6.89
C ILE A 63 -5.37 -8.50 -6.37
N LEU A 64 -6.31 -9.15 -5.70
CA LEU A 64 -6.13 -10.48 -5.12
C LEU A 64 -6.96 -11.52 -5.86
N GLY A 65 -6.39 -12.72 -6.04
CA GLY A 65 -7.09 -13.87 -6.61
C GLY A 65 -7.21 -13.86 -8.13
N GLU A 66 -6.34 -13.11 -8.82
CA GLU A 66 -6.30 -13.04 -10.28
C GLU A 66 -4.86 -13.18 -10.78
N GLU A 67 -4.65 -14.10 -11.72
CA GLU A 67 -3.31 -14.42 -12.27
C GLU A 67 -3.20 -14.10 -13.77
N ARG A 68 -4.29 -13.62 -14.38
CA ARG A 68 -4.33 -13.34 -15.81
C ARG A 68 -3.55 -12.04 -16.09
N PRO A 69 -2.66 -12.01 -17.10
CA PRO A 69 -1.89 -10.80 -17.47
C PRO A 69 -2.73 -9.56 -17.76
N PHE A 70 -4.03 -9.75 -18.04
CA PHE A 70 -5.00 -8.67 -18.18
C PHE A 70 -5.04 -7.75 -16.95
N TYR A 71 -4.90 -8.29 -15.74
CA TYR A 71 -5.00 -7.51 -14.51
C TYR A 71 -3.76 -6.67 -14.24
N ASP A 72 -2.57 -7.13 -14.65
CA ASP A 72 -1.36 -6.32 -14.66
C ASP A 72 -1.53 -5.11 -15.61
N ALA A 73 -2.11 -5.35 -16.80
CA ALA A 73 -2.43 -4.28 -17.74
C ALA A 73 -3.48 -3.30 -17.19
N GLU A 74 -4.50 -3.79 -16.46
CA GLU A 74 -5.50 -2.98 -15.77
C GLU A 74 -4.83 -2.00 -14.78
N ILE A 75 -3.90 -2.48 -13.96
CA ILE A 75 -3.18 -1.65 -12.97
C ILE A 75 -2.32 -0.58 -13.66
N ILE A 76 -1.61 -0.94 -14.72
CA ILE A 76 -0.80 0.02 -15.50
C ILE A 76 -1.70 1.11 -16.10
N ASP A 77 -2.84 0.74 -16.67
CA ASP A 77 -3.79 1.70 -17.23
C ASP A 77 -4.36 2.64 -16.15
N GLN A 78 -4.67 2.13 -14.95
CA GLN A 78 -5.07 2.98 -13.82
C GLN A 78 -3.97 3.99 -13.43
N GLY A 79 -2.71 3.55 -13.37
CA GLY A 79 -1.58 4.44 -13.11
C GLY A 79 -1.45 5.54 -14.16
N LYS A 80 -1.58 5.17 -15.45
CA LYS A 80 -1.57 6.14 -16.56
C LYS A 80 -2.72 7.14 -16.47
N ARG A 81 -3.94 6.67 -16.20
CA ARG A 81 -5.13 7.55 -16.03
C ARG A 81 -4.93 8.52 -14.88
N PHE A 82 -4.40 8.05 -13.75
CA PHE A 82 -4.10 8.91 -12.60
C PHE A 82 -3.12 10.03 -12.96
N LEU A 83 -2.02 9.71 -13.66
CA LEU A 83 -1.05 10.71 -14.12
C LEU A 83 -1.68 11.73 -15.07
N ASN A 84 -2.45 11.26 -16.06
CA ASN A 84 -3.17 12.15 -16.98
C ASN A 84 -4.14 13.09 -16.25
N LEU A 85 -4.85 12.60 -15.22
CA LEU A 85 -5.79 13.40 -14.43
C LEU A 85 -5.11 14.53 -13.66
N ILE A 86 -3.87 14.32 -13.20
CA ILE A 86 -3.09 15.34 -12.47
C ILE A 86 -2.20 16.19 -13.40
N GLY A 87 -2.29 15.98 -14.72
CA GLY A 87 -1.50 16.71 -15.71
C GLY A 87 -0.01 16.38 -15.72
N ALA A 88 0.35 15.17 -15.30
CA ALA A 88 1.73 14.65 -15.29
C ALA A 88 2.06 13.85 -16.56
#